data_AF-A0A9D2TP16-F1
#
_entry.id   AF-A0A9D2TP16-F1
#
_cell.length_a   1.000
_cell.length_b   1.000
_cell.length_c   1.000
_cell.angle_alpha   90.00
_cell.angle_beta   90.00
_cell.angle_gamma   90.00
#
_symmetry.space_group_name_H-M   'P 1'
#
loop_
_entity.id
_entity.type
_entity.pdbx_description
1 polymer ?
#
loop_
_entity_poly.entity_id
_entity_poly.type
_entity_poly.pdbx_seq_one_letter_code
_entity_poly.pdbx_strand_id
1 'polypeptide(L)'
;MKVGELDYDPSACRVSVRTGHSLVHVTVWHPNWGSAATAALRSALFGGQGPEEGAVPDVRAARLMLDDALGAGQVTTWIGDVEVTDTAPTDAIGMDELADLLARRAAEASGPDGEPGWATVTFADGAARTVVPLARAVAPSCDVHAVVTLVVDLVASSDLTAAQIDERVLLVQDALADALAENAAGRIVALVTTDATGPVVTGGSGDTTTVHMYLDSDVPGVGGAVDPDGDRSVLNTLRAVASTWDIGDSEFDAQPDPGWDAVRHLRA
;
A
#
# COMPACT_ATOMS: atom_id res chain seq x y z
N MET A 1 -4.43 29.47 2.92
CA MET A 1 -4.56 28.85 1.59
C MET A 1 -5.98 29.02 1.08
N LYS A 2 -6.16 29.56 -0.14
CA LYS A 2 -7.50 29.72 -0.72
C LYS A 2 -7.98 28.46 -1.47
N VAL A 3 -9.15 27.96 -1.12
CA VAL A 3 -9.88 26.94 -1.87
C VAL A 3 -11.29 27.47 -2.17
N GLY A 4 -11.56 27.77 -3.44
CA GLY A 4 -12.76 28.53 -3.82
C GLY A 4 -12.72 29.94 -3.25
N GLU A 5 -13.75 30.32 -2.50
CA GLU A 5 -13.88 31.63 -1.84
C GLU A 5 -13.37 31.64 -0.39
N LEU A 6 -13.02 30.47 0.16
CA LEU A 6 -12.62 30.32 1.56
C LEU A 6 -11.09 30.29 1.70
N ASP A 7 -10.58 30.99 2.71
CA ASP A 7 -9.19 30.89 3.15
C ASP A 7 -9.10 29.93 4.32
N TYR A 8 -8.31 28.87 4.13
CA TYR A 8 -8.06 27.82 5.11
C TYR A 8 -6.68 28.00 5.71
N ASP A 9 -6.56 27.87 7.02
CA ASP A 9 -5.29 27.87 7.73
C ASP A 9 -4.96 26.42 8.13
N PRO A 10 -3.96 25.78 7.51
CA PRO A 10 -3.58 24.42 7.85
C PRO A 10 -3.22 24.25 9.33
N SER A 11 -2.68 25.27 10.00
CA SER A 11 -2.33 25.20 11.42
C SER A 11 -3.56 25.11 12.33
N ALA A 12 -4.72 25.56 11.84
CA ALA A 12 -5.99 25.46 12.54
C ALA A 12 -6.67 24.08 12.36
N CYS A 13 -6.15 23.22 11.46
CA CYS A 13 -6.68 21.88 11.26
C CYS A 13 -6.51 21.00 12.50
N ARG A 14 -7.45 20.06 12.65
CA ARG A 14 -7.36 18.96 13.61
C ARG A 14 -7.53 17.66 12.86
N VAL A 15 -6.61 16.73 13.08
CA VAL A 15 -6.54 15.48 12.33
C VAL A 15 -6.64 14.31 13.29
N SER A 16 -7.65 13.45 13.10
CA SER A 16 -7.63 12.12 13.71
C SER A 16 -6.82 11.18 12.85
N VAL A 17 -5.97 10.39 13.49
CA VAL A 17 -5.06 9.47 12.83
C VAL A 17 -5.45 8.04 13.17
N ARG A 18 -5.69 7.24 12.12
CA ARG A 18 -5.79 5.78 12.21
C ARG A 18 -4.60 5.18 11.48
N THR A 19 -3.73 4.49 12.22
CA THR A 19 -2.58 3.84 11.60
C THR A 19 -3.03 2.50 11.00
N GLY A 20 -2.82 2.31 9.70
CA GLY A 20 -2.90 1.01 9.05
C GLY A 20 -1.57 0.25 9.13
N HIS A 21 -1.50 -0.92 8.48
CA HIS A 21 -0.26 -1.70 8.43
C HIS A 21 0.90 -0.94 7.79
N SER A 22 0.65 -0.28 6.66
CA SER A 22 1.71 0.35 5.86
C SER A 22 1.52 1.86 5.67
N LEU A 23 0.28 2.35 5.70
CA LEU A 23 -0.06 3.76 5.53
C LEU A 23 -0.80 4.33 6.74
N VAL A 24 -0.86 5.66 6.81
CA VAL A 24 -1.66 6.40 7.77
C VAL A 24 -2.95 6.85 7.11
N HIS A 25 -4.09 6.58 7.75
CA HIS A 25 -5.40 7.08 7.34
C HIS A 25 -5.77 8.26 8.22
N VAL A 26 -6.29 9.32 7.62
CA VAL A 26 -6.56 10.57 8.32
C VAL A 26 -8.00 11.02 8.13
N THR A 27 -8.60 11.49 9.21
CA THR A 27 -9.87 12.22 9.17
C THR A 27 -9.59 13.66 9.54
N VAL A 28 -9.79 14.58 8.59
CA VAL A 28 -9.47 16.00 8.75
C VAL A 28 -10.71 16.77 9.17
N TRP A 29 -10.52 17.67 10.13
CA TRP A 29 -11.47 18.71 10.49
C TRP A 29 -10.77 20.06 10.42
N HIS A 30 -11.50 21.09 9.98
CA HIS A 30 -11.04 22.47 10.02
C HIS A 30 -12.13 23.32 10.68
N PRO A 31 -11.79 24.34 11.49
CA PRO A 31 -12.78 25.18 12.15
C PRO A 31 -13.76 25.79 11.16
N ASN A 32 -13.34 26.17 9.96
CA ASN A 32 -14.26 26.70 8.93
C ASN A 32 -15.36 25.71 8.50
N TRP A 33 -15.22 24.40 8.74
CA TRP A 33 -16.23 23.40 8.44
C TRP A 33 -17.25 23.22 9.58
N GLY A 34 -18.48 22.90 9.22
CA GLY A 34 -19.53 22.49 10.15
C GLY A 34 -20.76 23.41 10.22
N SER A 35 -21.79 22.91 10.89
CA SER A 35 -23.13 23.52 10.98
C SER A 35 -23.13 24.93 11.60
N ALA A 36 -24.24 25.67 11.42
CA ALA A 36 -24.46 26.97 12.04
C ALA A 36 -24.32 26.96 13.59
N ALA A 37 -24.64 25.83 14.26
CA ALA A 37 -24.45 25.67 15.70
C ALA A 37 -22.95 25.62 16.07
N THR A 38 -22.15 24.95 15.23
CA THR A 38 -20.68 24.91 15.34
C THR A 38 -20.07 26.28 15.01
N ALA A 39 -20.69 27.06 14.12
CA ALA A 39 -20.28 28.44 13.81
C ALA A 39 -20.50 29.41 14.99
N ALA A 40 -21.60 29.26 15.74
CA ALA A 40 -21.87 30.05 16.94
C ALA A 40 -20.86 29.77 18.07
N LEU A 41 -20.52 28.50 18.31
CA LEU A 41 -19.44 28.09 19.22
C LEU A 41 -18.07 28.64 18.78
N ARG A 42 -17.81 28.65 17.46
CA ARG A 42 -16.59 29.21 16.84
C ARG A 42 -16.42 30.70 17.11
N SER A 43 -17.48 31.48 16.88
CA SER A 43 -17.47 32.92 17.11
C SER A 43 -17.20 33.25 18.58
N ALA A 44 -17.75 32.44 19.49
CA ALA A 44 -17.55 32.59 20.93
C ALA A 44 -16.15 32.19 21.43
N LEU A 45 -15.53 31.14 20.86
CA LEU A 45 -14.25 30.59 21.34
C LEU A 45 -13.01 31.14 20.61
N PHE A 46 -13.12 31.47 19.32
CA PHE A 46 -11.98 31.80 18.47
C PHE A 46 -12.09 33.19 17.82
N GLY A 47 -13.14 33.96 18.09
CA GLY A 47 -13.29 35.36 17.66
C GLY A 47 -13.41 35.58 16.14
N GLY A 48 -13.58 34.52 15.35
CA GLY A 48 -13.61 34.58 13.88
C GLY A 48 -15.01 34.80 13.30
N GLN A 49 -15.08 35.57 12.21
CA GLN A 49 -16.21 35.54 11.27
C GLN A 49 -16.08 34.28 10.41
N GLY A 50 -16.72 33.19 10.83
CA GLY A 50 -16.91 32.01 9.96
C GLY A 50 -17.84 32.35 8.78
N PRO A 51 -17.85 31.53 7.71
CA PRO A 51 -18.77 31.72 6.61
C PRO A 51 -20.23 31.74 7.11
N GLU A 52 -21.05 32.63 6.53
CA GLU A 52 -22.45 32.87 6.95
C GLU A 52 -23.36 31.63 6.78
N GLU A 53 -22.92 30.66 5.97
CA GLU A 53 -23.45 29.30 5.86
C GLU A 53 -22.33 28.28 6.10
N GLY A 54 -22.62 27.24 6.87
CA GLY A 54 -21.65 26.22 7.28
C GLY A 54 -20.98 25.57 6.09
N ALA A 55 -19.68 25.85 5.88
CA ALA A 55 -18.94 25.24 4.79
C ALA A 55 -18.94 23.71 4.99
N VAL A 56 -19.39 23.01 3.95
CA VAL A 56 -19.42 21.55 3.93
C VAL A 56 -17.98 21.04 3.93
N PRO A 57 -17.64 20.04 4.76
CA PRO A 57 -16.33 19.41 4.71
C PRO A 57 -16.02 18.92 3.28
N ASP A 58 -14.82 19.23 2.79
CA ASP A 58 -14.41 18.94 1.42
C ASP A 58 -13.07 18.19 1.43
N VAL A 59 -13.08 16.95 0.91
CA VAL A 59 -11.88 16.11 0.80
C VAL A 59 -10.81 16.77 -0.07
N ARG A 60 -11.19 17.53 -1.10
CA ARG A 60 -10.22 18.23 -1.95
C ARG A 60 -9.52 19.32 -1.15
N ALA A 61 -10.26 20.14 -0.40
CA ALA A 61 -9.69 21.12 0.50
C ALA A 61 -8.80 20.47 1.58
N ALA A 62 -9.22 19.33 2.16
CA ALA A 62 -8.42 18.56 3.11
C ALA A 62 -7.08 18.12 2.53
N ARG A 63 -7.08 17.55 1.31
CA ARG A 63 -5.86 17.13 0.63
C ARG A 63 -4.93 18.30 0.36
N LEU A 64 -5.45 19.44 -0.10
CA LEU A 64 -4.63 20.63 -0.31
C LEU A 64 -4.00 21.13 0.99
N MET A 65 -4.76 21.17 2.10
CA MET A 65 -4.22 21.56 3.41
C MET A 65 -3.14 20.60 3.90
N LEU A 66 -3.30 19.29 3.68
CA LEU A 66 -2.27 18.30 3.97
C LEU A 66 -1.03 18.52 3.10
N ASP A 67 -1.21 18.75 1.79
CA ASP A 67 -0.10 18.97 0.85
C ASP A 67 0.72 20.23 1.18
N ASP A 68 0.06 21.29 1.63
CA ASP A 68 0.70 22.55 2.03
C ASP A 68 1.43 22.43 3.36
N ALA A 69 0.84 21.72 4.33
CA ALA A 69 1.46 21.56 5.65
C ALA A 69 2.58 20.51 5.67
N LEU A 70 2.41 19.40 4.97
CA LEU A 70 3.29 18.22 5.05
C LEU A 70 4.19 18.06 3.81
N GLY A 71 3.82 18.72 2.71
CA GLY A 71 4.41 18.50 1.39
C GLY A 71 3.69 17.38 0.62
N ALA A 72 3.31 17.65 -0.62
CA ALA A 72 2.57 16.71 -1.48
C ALA A 72 3.25 15.34 -1.64
N GLY A 73 4.59 15.29 -1.62
CA GLY A 73 5.35 14.04 -1.66
C GLY A 73 5.10 13.16 -0.44
N GLN A 74 5.10 13.75 0.77
CA GLN A 74 4.83 13.02 2.02
C GLN A 74 3.38 12.52 2.06
N VAL A 75 2.42 13.37 1.67
CA VAL A 75 1.01 13.01 1.61
C VAL A 75 0.80 11.84 0.66
N THR A 76 1.33 11.92 -0.56
CA THR A 76 1.20 10.86 -1.58
C THR A 76 1.85 9.54 -1.15
N THR A 77 2.92 9.62 -0.35
CA THR A 77 3.71 8.46 0.05
C THR A 77 3.12 7.75 1.27
N TRP A 78 2.66 8.50 2.26
CA TRP A 78 2.33 7.96 3.59
C TRP A 78 0.85 8.06 3.97
N ILE A 79 0.08 8.92 3.30
CA ILE A 79 -1.34 9.09 3.60
C ILE A 79 -2.17 8.28 2.60
N GLY A 80 -2.90 7.30 3.12
CA GLY A 80 -3.82 6.47 2.35
C GLY A 80 -5.16 7.18 2.14
N ASP A 81 -6.14 6.81 2.96
CA ASP A 81 -7.46 7.42 2.89
C ASP A 81 -7.48 8.77 3.62
N VAL A 82 -8.11 9.75 2.98
CA VAL A 82 -8.38 11.08 3.54
C VAL A 82 -9.89 11.23 3.64
N GLU A 83 -10.38 11.24 4.87
CA GLU A 83 -11.77 11.53 5.19
C GLU A 83 -11.89 12.94 5.76
N VAL A 84 -13.11 13.47 5.76
CA VAL A 84 -13.42 14.78 6.32
C VAL A 84 -14.61 14.68 7.25
N THR A 85 -14.62 15.52 8.28
CA THR A 85 -15.70 15.58 9.26
C THR A 85 -16.13 17.02 9.51
N ASP A 86 -17.39 17.20 9.88
CA ASP A 86 -17.97 18.48 10.27
C ASP A 86 -17.83 18.78 11.78
N THR A 87 -17.40 17.77 12.53
CA THR A 87 -17.30 17.77 13.98
C THR A 87 -15.85 17.55 14.41
N ALA A 88 -15.35 18.41 15.30
CA ALA A 88 -13.99 18.31 15.82
C ALA A 88 -13.80 16.97 16.54
N PRO A 89 -12.82 16.14 16.14
CA PRO A 89 -12.56 14.88 16.82
C PRO A 89 -11.91 15.11 18.20
N THR A 90 -12.22 14.24 19.16
CA THR A 90 -11.76 14.37 20.56
C THR A 90 -10.24 14.17 20.72
N ASP A 91 -9.67 13.19 20.02
CA ASP A 91 -8.24 12.82 20.11
C ASP A 91 -7.46 13.28 18.86
N ALA A 92 -7.81 14.45 18.34
CA ALA A 92 -7.19 14.97 17.13
C ALA A 92 -5.86 15.69 17.41
N ILE A 93 -4.88 15.48 16.53
CA ILE A 93 -3.57 16.12 16.56
C ILE A 93 -3.52 17.32 15.60
N GLY A 94 -2.52 18.18 15.79
CA GLY A 94 -2.20 19.25 14.83
C GLY A 94 -1.42 18.75 13.62
N MET A 95 -1.27 19.60 12.60
CA MET A 95 -0.48 19.25 11.40
C MET A 95 1.02 19.04 11.70
N ASP A 96 1.59 19.79 12.64
CA ASP A 96 3.00 19.64 13.04
C ASP A 96 3.24 18.26 13.70
N GLU A 97 2.33 17.82 14.57
CA GLU A 97 2.41 16.50 15.21
C GLU A 97 2.22 15.36 14.18
N LEU A 98 1.38 15.57 13.17
CA LEU A 98 1.24 14.64 12.04
C LEU A 98 2.53 14.59 11.22
N ALA A 99 3.17 15.73 10.95
CA ALA A 99 4.45 15.78 10.25
C ALA A 99 5.54 15.00 11.01
N ASP A 100 5.64 15.18 12.33
CA ASP A 100 6.56 14.43 13.19
C ASP A 100 6.26 12.92 13.17
N LEU A 101 4.99 12.54 13.15
CA LEU A 101 4.57 11.14 13.05
C LEU A 101 5.02 10.53 11.72
N LEU A 102 4.80 11.21 10.60
CA LEU A 102 5.22 10.75 9.27
C LEU A 102 6.74 10.68 9.15
N ALA A 103 7.47 11.67 9.69
CA ALA A 103 8.92 11.66 9.70
C ALA A 103 9.50 10.48 10.49
N ARG A 104 8.93 10.18 11.68
CA ARG A 104 9.31 8.99 12.45
C ARG A 104 9.05 7.71 11.68
N ARG A 105 7.87 7.58 11.06
CA ARG A 105 7.52 6.42 10.23
C ARG A 105 8.48 6.23 9.06
N ALA A 106 8.82 7.30 8.36
CA ALA A 106 9.78 7.25 7.27
C ALA A 106 11.17 6.78 7.74
N ALA A 107 11.61 7.24 8.90
CA ALA A 107 12.88 6.81 9.50
C ALA A 107 12.86 5.33 9.92
N GLU A 108 11.77 4.86 10.52
CA GLU A 108 11.59 3.45 10.93
C GLU A 108 11.47 2.50 9.74
N ALA A 109 10.89 2.99 8.65
CA ALA A 109 10.67 2.22 7.43
C ALA A 109 11.84 2.26 6.45
N SER A 110 12.93 2.95 6.75
CA SER A 110 14.11 2.95 5.88
C SER A 110 15.14 1.94 6.39
N GLY A 111 15.56 1.03 5.53
CA GLY A 111 16.70 0.15 5.78
C GLY A 111 18.02 0.92 5.85
N PRO A 112 19.11 0.28 6.34
CA PRO A 112 20.42 0.91 6.46
C PRO A 112 20.98 1.45 5.12
N ASP A 113 20.56 0.86 4.00
CA ASP A 113 20.99 1.22 2.65
C ASP A 113 20.03 2.19 1.93
N GLY A 114 19.00 2.69 2.64
CA GLY A 114 17.97 3.57 2.06
C GLY A 114 16.84 2.85 1.32
N GLU A 115 16.87 1.52 1.26
CA GLU A 115 15.79 0.70 0.72
C GLU A 115 14.57 0.69 1.65
N PRO A 116 13.33 0.57 1.10
CA PRO A 116 12.14 0.36 1.91
C PRO A 116 12.28 -0.87 2.79
N GLY A 117 12.04 -0.66 4.08
CA GLY A 117 11.95 -1.71 5.08
C GLY A 117 10.72 -2.58 4.84
N TRP A 118 10.72 -3.73 5.48
CA TRP A 118 9.61 -4.68 5.43
C TRP A 118 8.91 -4.73 6.77
N ALA A 119 7.58 -4.80 6.75
CA ALA A 119 6.77 -5.08 7.93
C ALA A 119 5.91 -6.31 7.70
N THR A 120 5.55 -6.99 8.78
CA THR A 120 4.64 -8.14 8.77
C THR A 120 3.33 -7.78 9.45
N VAL A 121 2.20 -8.16 8.85
CA VAL A 121 0.88 -8.17 9.44
C VAL A 121 0.36 -9.59 9.48
N THR A 122 -0.32 -9.96 10.55
CA THR A 122 -0.99 -11.25 10.70
C THR A 122 -2.51 -11.04 10.71
N PHE A 123 -3.22 -11.98 10.09
CA PHE A 123 -4.67 -12.02 10.05
C PHE A 123 -5.15 -13.44 10.41
N ALA A 124 -6.47 -13.65 10.43
CA ALA A 124 -7.06 -14.87 11.00
C ALA A 124 -6.64 -16.15 10.26
N ASP A 125 -6.42 -16.04 8.96
CA ASP A 125 -6.13 -17.11 8.01
C ASP A 125 -4.74 -16.97 7.36
N GLY A 126 -3.80 -16.25 7.99
CA GLY A 126 -2.43 -16.13 7.47
C GLY A 126 -1.67 -14.87 7.86
N ALA A 127 -0.68 -14.52 7.05
CA ALA A 127 0.17 -13.35 7.24
C ALA A 127 0.56 -12.71 5.91
N ALA A 128 0.78 -11.39 5.93
CA ALA A 128 1.40 -10.67 4.83
C ALA A 128 2.66 -9.95 5.29
N ARG A 129 3.71 -10.00 4.47
CA ARG A 129 4.92 -9.19 4.63
C ARG A 129 4.96 -8.19 3.48
N THR A 130 5.04 -6.90 3.78
CA THR A 130 4.97 -5.83 2.77
C THR A 130 6.14 -4.86 2.88
N VAL A 131 6.51 -4.23 1.78
CA VAL A 131 7.38 -3.04 1.81
C VAL A 131 6.63 -1.89 2.48
N VAL A 132 7.35 -1.06 3.22
CA VAL A 132 6.77 0.10 3.91
C VAL A 132 7.45 1.39 3.42
N PRO A 133 6.69 2.37 2.90
CA PRO A 133 5.25 2.31 2.64
C PRO A 133 4.93 1.47 1.40
N LEU A 134 3.78 0.78 1.42
CA LEU A 134 3.26 0.00 0.29
C LEU A 134 2.54 0.93 -0.68
N ALA A 135 3.29 1.84 -1.29
CA ALA A 135 2.79 2.90 -2.15
C ALA A 135 3.69 3.09 -3.37
N ARG A 136 3.12 3.53 -4.49
CA ARG A 136 3.84 3.78 -5.75
C ARG A 136 5.08 4.68 -5.59
N ALA A 137 5.09 5.55 -4.59
CA ALA A 137 6.25 6.38 -4.27
C ALA A 137 7.57 5.57 -4.10
N VAL A 138 7.51 4.29 -3.70
CA VAL A 138 8.70 3.43 -3.55
C VAL A 138 9.22 2.84 -4.86
N ALA A 139 8.43 2.91 -5.94
CA ALA A 139 8.84 2.53 -7.29
C ALA A 139 7.96 3.26 -8.33
N PRO A 140 8.21 4.56 -8.59
CA PRO A 140 7.29 5.42 -9.33
C PRO A 140 7.06 5.03 -10.80
N SER A 141 8.03 4.37 -11.44
CA SER A 141 7.91 3.92 -12.82
C SER A 141 7.15 2.59 -12.94
N CYS A 142 6.98 1.84 -11.86
CA CYS A 142 6.30 0.55 -11.93
C CYS A 142 4.78 0.71 -11.94
N ASP A 143 4.16 0.21 -13.00
CA ASP A 143 2.75 0.40 -13.35
C ASP A 143 2.06 -0.91 -13.81
N VAL A 144 2.76 -2.03 -13.81
CA VAL A 144 2.21 -3.37 -14.05
C VAL A 144 2.28 -4.18 -12.77
N HIS A 145 1.13 -4.65 -12.29
CA HIS A 145 1.06 -5.61 -11.19
C HIS A 145 1.25 -7.02 -11.75
N ALA A 146 2.24 -7.75 -11.23
CA ALA A 146 2.43 -9.15 -11.51
C ALA A 146 2.32 -9.96 -10.22
N VAL A 147 1.76 -11.15 -10.31
CA VAL A 147 1.53 -12.02 -9.16
C VAL A 147 1.94 -13.45 -9.49
N VAL A 148 2.63 -14.08 -8.54
CA VAL A 148 2.89 -15.52 -8.54
C VAL A 148 2.18 -16.12 -7.35
N THR A 149 1.33 -17.12 -7.58
CA THR A 149 0.66 -17.86 -6.53
C THR A 149 1.21 -19.28 -6.51
N LEU A 150 1.74 -19.70 -5.37
CA LEU A 150 2.29 -21.01 -5.10
C LEU A 150 1.31 -21.76 -4.20
N VAL A 151 0.67 -22.80 -4.72
CA VAL A 151 -0.24 -23.65 -3.95
C VAL A 151 0.52 -24.90 -3.55
N VAL A 152 0.51 -25.23 -2.27
CA VAL A 152 1.08 -26.48 -1.77
C VAL A 152 0.08 -27.60 -2.02
N ASP A 153 0.49 -28.68 -2.69
CA ASP A 153 -0.29 -29.91 -2.78
C ASP A 153 0.02 -30.79 -1.57
N LEU A 154 -1.01 -31.07 -0.74
CA LEU A 154 -0.84 -31.80 0.52
C LEU A 154 -0.35 -33.25 0.35
N VAL A 155 -0.56 -33.85 -0.82
CA VAL A 155 -0.12 -35.22 -1.12
C VAL A 155 1.33 -35.19 -1.59
N ALA A 156 1.68 -34.28 -2.51
CA ALA A 156 3.05 -34.11 -2.99
C ALA A 156 4.01 -33.66 -1.88
N SER A 157 3.50 -32.90 -0.91
CA SER A 157 4.27 -32.39 0.23
C SER A 157 4.19 -33.26 1.48
N SER A 158 3.60 -34.47 1.42
CA SER A 158 3.29 -35.27 2.63
C SER A 158 4.51 -35.64 3.48
N ASP A 159 5.67 -35.75 2.85
CA ASP A 159 6.94 -36.13 3.48
C ASP A 159 7.78 -34.91 3.90
N LEU A 160 7.25 -33.69 3.71
CA LEU A 160 7.94 -32.44 4.01
C LEU A 160 7.45 -31.84 5.33
N THR A 161 8.39 -31.25 6.07
CA THR A 161 8.07 -30.39 7.21
C THR A 161 7.69 -28.98 6.74
N ALA A 162 6.98 -28.22 7.57
CA ALA A 162 6.65 -26.82 7.29
C ALA A 162 7.91 -25.99 6.94
N ALA A 163 9.01 -26.17 7.69
CA ALA A 163 10.27 -25.48 7.42
C ALA A 163 10.88 -25.82 6.04
N GLN A 164 10.69 -27.04 5.55
CA GLN A 164 11.16 -27.45 4.22
C GLN A 164 10.26 -26.94 3.10
N ILE A 165 8.99 -26.66 3.39
CA ILE A 165 8.08 -25.97 2.46
C ILE A 165 8.47 -24.50 2.40
N ASP A 166 8.68 -23.85 3.56
CA ASP A 166 9.14 -22.46 3.66
C ASP A 166 10.47 -22.24 2.93
N GLU A 167 11.43 -23.17 3.07
CA GLU A 167 12.71 -23.11 2.34
C GLU A 167 12.52 -23.13 0.82
N ARG A 168 11.62 -23.97 0.30
CA ARG A 168 11.31 -24.00 -1.15
C ARG A 168 10.63 -22.72 -1.61
N VAL A 169 9.71 -22.19 -0.81
CA VAL A 169 9.05 -20.91 -1.07
C VAL A 169 10.08 -19.79 -1.14
N LEU A 170 11.05 -19.75 -0.22
CA LEU A 170 12.17 -18.80 -0.24
C LEU A 170 13.02 -18.92 -1.51
N LEU A 171 13.35 -20.14 -1.94
CA LEU A 171 14.12 -20.36 -3.17
C LEU A 171 13.43 -19.78 -4.41
N VAL A 172 12.11 -19.95 -4.53
CA VAL A 172 11.33 -19.34 -5.63
C VAL A 172 11.31 -17.83 -5.51
N GLN A 173 11.15 -17.29 -4.29
CA GLN A 173 11.16 -15.84 -4.05
C GLN A 173 12.50 -15.19 -4.41
N ASP A 174 13.61 -15.80 -3.98
CA ASP A 174 14.95 -15.32 -4.30
C ASP A 174 15.19 -15.36 -5.81
N ALA A 175 14.81 -16.45 -6.48
CA ALA A 175 14.92 -16.55 -7.94
C ALA A 175 14.06 -15.51 -8.69
N LEU A 176 12.86 -15.18 -8.19
CA LEU A 176 12.04 -14.09 -8.74
C LEU A 176 12.70 -12.73 -8.51
N ALA A 177 13.25 -12.48 -7.32
CA ALA A 177 13.94 -11.25 -7.00
C ALA A 177 15.19 -11.05 -7.87
N ASP A 178 15.98 -12.10 -8.06
CA ASP A 178 17.15 -12.11 -8.94
C ASP A 178 16.74 -11.83 -10.39
N ALA A 179 15.70 -12.50 -10.90
CA ALA A 179 15.20 -12.24 -12.24
C ALA A 179 14.74 -10.79 -12.44
N LEU A 180 14.11 -10.17 -11.44
CA LEU A 180 13.73 -8.75 -11.50
C LEU A 180 14.96 -7.84 -11.49
N ALA A 181 15.94 -8.12 -10.64
CA ALA A 181 17.16 -7.32 -10.49
C ALA A 181 18.03 -7.38 -11.75
N GLU A 182 18.24 -8.57 -12.32
CA GLU A 182 19.02 -8.78 -13.54
C GLU A 182 18.45 -8.03 -14.75
N ASN A 183 17.12 -7.91 -14.81
CA ASN A 183 16.41 -7.23 -15.89
C ASN A 183 16.09 -5.76 -15.57
N ALA A 184 16.44 -5.27 -14.37
CA ALA A 184 16.04 -3.96 -13.85
C ALA A 184 14.54 -3.67 -14.05
N ALA A 185 13.70 -4.71 -13.90
CA ALA A 185 12.34 -4.71 -14.40
C ALA A 185 11.29 -4.28 -13.38
N GLY A 186 11.63 -4.26 -12.09
CA GLY A 186 10.68 -4.00 -11.02
C GLY A 186 11.14 -4.52 -9.67
N ARG A 187 10.19 -4.78 -8.77
CA ARG A 187 10.46 -5.27 -7.42
C ARG A 187 9.32 -6.12 -6.86
N ILE A 188 9.66 -6.98 -5.91
CA ILE A 188 8.67 -7.60 -5.00
C ILE A 188 8.24 -6.53 -3.99
N VAL A 189 6.93 -6.45 -3.74
CA VAL A 189 6.33 -5.47 -2.81
C VAL A 189 5.57 -6.13 -1.67
N ALA A 190 5.07 -7.34 -1.86
CA ALA A 190 4.36 -8.06 -0.82
C ALA A 190 4.44 -9.58 -1.00
N LEU A 191 4.37 -10.28 0.12
CA LEU A 191 4.29 -11.72 0.22
C LEU A 191 3.11 -12.04 1.12
N VAL A 192 2.16 -12.84 0.67
CA VAL A 192 0.97 -13.19 1.43
C VAL A 192 0.90 -14.70 1.55
N THR A 193 0.97 -15.21 2.77
CA THR A 193 0.78 -16.62 3.06
C THR A 193 -0.61 -16.78 3.67
N THR A 194 -1.41 -17.68 3.11
CA THR A 194 -2.73 -18.02 3.62
C THR A 194 -2.78 -19.50 3.98
N ASP A 195 -3.23 -19.79 5.18
CA ASP A 195 -3.37 -21.15 5.69
C ASP A 195 -4.66 -21.76 5.14
N ALA A 196 -4.60 -22.98 4.61
CA ALA A 196 -5.79 -23.68 4.15
C ALA A 196 -6.62 -24.19 5.34
N THR A 197 -7.39 -23.30 5.97
CA THR A 197 -8.34 -23.68 7.03
C THR A 197 -9.71 -23.99 6.43
N GLY A 198 -9.86 -25.20 5.86
CA GLY A 198 -11.13 -25.71 5.34
C GLY A 198 -11.16 -27.24 5.20
N PRO A 199 -12.35 -27.89 5.20
CA PRO A 199 -12.45 -29.32 5.00
C PRO A 199 -11.95 -29.69 3.58
N VAL A 200 -10.94 -30.55 3.51
CA VAL A 200 -10.38 -31.10 2.27
C VAL A 200 -11.47 -31.89 1.55
N VAL A 201 -12.05 -31.32 0.49
CA VAL A 201 -12.95 -32.02 -0.43
C VAL A 201 -12.14 -32.39 -1.67
N THR A 202 -11.69 -33.65 -1.72
CA THR A 202 -11.13 -34.36 -2.90
C THR A 202 -10.35 -33.48 -3.90
N GLY A 203 -9.02 -33.39 -3.70
CA GLY A 203 -8.10 -32.55 -4.48
C GLY A 203 -7.45 -31.49 -3.59
N GLY A 204 -6.83 -31.92 -2.49
CA GLY A 204 -6.50 -31.06 -1.34
C GLY A 204 -5.49 -29.96 -1.65
N SER A 205 -5.99 -28.77 -1.98
CA SER A 205 -5.24 -27.53 -1.96
C SER A 205 -4.81 -27.24 -0.51
N GLY A 206 -3.50 -27.19 -0.27
CA GLY A 206 -2.90 -26.78 0.99
C GLY A 206 -2.65 -25.28 1.05
N ASP A 207 -1.75 -24.88 1.94
CA ASP A 207 -1.39 -23.48 2.14
C ASP A 207 -0.94 -22.83 0.84
N THR A 208 -1.20 -21.52 0.72
CA THR A 208 -0.89 -20.75 -0.49
C THR A 208 0.02 -19.60 -0.15
N THR A 209 1.07 -19.40 -0.94
CA THR A 209 1.93 -18.21 -0.88
C THR A 209 1.80 -17.40 -2.16
N THR A 210 1.41 -16.14 -2.02
CA THR A 210 1.26 -15.19 -3.12
C THR A 210 2.36 -14.13 -3.07
N VAL A 211 3.14 -14.01 -4.13
CA VAL A 211 4.22 -13.02 -4.30
C VAL A 211 3.71 -11.90 -5.20
N HIS A 212 3.56 -10.70 -4.67
CA HIS A 212 3.15 -9.51 -5.41
C HIS A 212 4.38 -8.73 -5.86
N MET A 213 4.43 -8.42 -7.15
CA MET A 213 5.47 -7.65 -7.80
C MET A 213 4.87 -6.46 -8.54
N TYR A 214 5.62 -5.37 -8.62
CA TYR A 214 5.34 -4.30 -9.57
C TYR A 214 6.49 -4.14 -10.55
N LEU A 215 6.14 -4.07 -11.82
CA LEU A 215 7.05 -4.01 -12.96
C LEU A 215 6.89 -2.68 -13.69
N ASP A 216 7.96 -2.21 -14.31
CA ASP A 216 8.00 -1.04 -15.16
C ASP A 216 7.66 -1.41 -16.60
N SER A 217 6.53 -0.92 -17.12
CA SER A 217 6.08 -1.23 -18.48
C SER A 217 7.01 -0.69 -19.58
N ASP A 218 7.86 0.29 -19.27
CA ASP A 218 8.86 0.82 -20.20
C ASP A 218 10.03 -0.17 -20.42
N VAL A 219 10.18 -1.19 -19.55
CA VAL A 219 11.19 -2.23 -19.71
C VAL A 219 10.76 -3.22 -20.82
N PRO A 220 11.62 -3.47 -21.83
CA PRO A 220 11.33 -4.41 -22.90
C PRO A 220 10.90 -5.79 -22.36
N GLY A 221 9.78 -6.30 -22.87
CA GLY A 221 9.24 -7.59 -22.44
C GLY A 221 8.26 -7.53 -21.26
N VAL A 222 7.96 -6.34 -20.71
CA VAL A 222 6.91 -6.10 -19.68
C VAL A 222 5.65 -5.49 -20.29
N GLY A 223 5.74 -4.33 -20.97
CA GLY A 223 4.58 -3.54 -21.43
C GLY A 223 3.82 -4.03 -22.68
N GLY A 224 3.87 -5.33 -23.01
CA GLY A 224 3.11 -5.91 -24.12
C GLY A 224 3.62 -5.56 -25.53
N ALA A 225 4.65 -4.72 -25.67
CA ALA A 225 5.42 -4.63 -26.90
C ALA A 225 6.16 -5.96 -27.10
N VAL A 226 5.70 -6.74 -28.09
CA VAL A 226 6.33 -8.00 -28.49
C VAL A 226 7.77 -7.67 -28.86
N ASP A 227 8.72 -8.25 -28.13
CA ASP A 227 10.12 -8.27 -28.52
C ASP A 227 10.18 -8.87 -29.94
N PRO A 228 10.74 -8.18 -30.94
CA PRO A 228 10.88 -8.73 -32.30
C PRO A 228 11.63 -10.08 -32.32
N ASP A 229 12.42 -10.40 -31.28
CA ASP A 229 13.12 -11.67 -31.11
C ASP A 229 12.34 -12.72 -30.29
N GLY A 230 11.16 -12.39 -29.75
CA GLY A 230 10.20 -13.31 -29.12
C GLY A 230 10.60 -14.02 -27.82
N ASP A 231 11.88 -13.98 -27.44
CA ASP A 231 12.48 -14.90 -26.47
C ASP A 231 12.95 -14.23 -25.15
N ARG A 232 12.83 -12.90 -25.02
CA ARG A 232 13.32 -12.15 -23.84
C ARG A 232 12.25 -11.41 -23.05
N SER A 233 11.02 -11.93 -23.02
CA SER A 233 9.99 -11.35 -22.16
C SER A 233 10.32 -11.62 -20.69
N VAL A 234 10.54 -10.58 -19.90
CA VAL A 234 10.67 -10.67 -18.43
C VAL A 234 9.51 -11.47 -17.83
N LEU A 235 8.28 -11.27 -18.34
CA LEU A 235 7.12 -12.03 -17.88
C LEU A 235 7.24 -13.54 -18.14
N ASN A 236 7.86 -13.95 -19.25
CA ASN A 236 8.13 -15.36 -19.51
C ASN A 236 9.22 -15.91 -18.59
N THR A 237 10.26 -15.13 -18.27
CA THR A 237 11.27 -15.50 -17.28
C THR A 237 10.64 -15.69 -15.90
N LEU A 238 9.81 -14.75 -15.44
CA LEU A 238 9.12 -14.86 -14.15
C LEU A 238 8.18 -16.08 -14.11
N ARG A 239 7.45 -16.33 -15.20
CA ARG A 239 6.60 -17.54 -15.33
C ARG A 239 7.43 -18.82 -15.29
N ALA A 240 8.59 -18.85 -15.96
CA ALA A 240 9.49 -19.99 -15.94
C ALA A 240 10.05 -20.24 -14.53
N VAL A 241 10.44 -19.19 -13.80
CA VAL A 241 10.85 -19.27 -12.40
C VAL A 241 9.71 -19.83 -11.53
N ALA A 242 8.49 -19.30 -11.66
CA ALA A 242 7.33 -19.80 -10.93
C ALA A 242 7.07 -21.30 -11.20
N SER A 243 7.25 -21.74 -12.46
CA SER A 243 7.09 -23.15 -12.84
C SER A 243 8.16 -24.10 -12.27
N THR A 244 9.20 -23.60 -11.61
CA THR A 244 10.16 -24.44 -10.85
C THR A 244 9.56 -24.98 -9.56
N TRP A 245 8.40 -24.46 -9.12
CA TRP A 245 7.65 -24.99 -8.00
C TRP A 245 7.26 -26.45 -8.23
N ASP A 246 7.76 -27.35 -7.39
CA ASP A 246 7.71 -28.80 -7.60
C ASP A 246 6.81 -29.54 -6.59
N ILE A 247 6.23 -28.83 -5.61
CA ILE A 247 5.40 -29.39 -4.53
C ILE A 247 3.94 -28.94 -4.58
N GLY A 248 3.46 -28.57 -5.77
CA GLY A 248 2.07 -28.25 -6.07
C GLY A 248 1.92 -27.42 -7.34
N ASP A 249 0.83 -26.65 -7.43
CA ASP A 249 0.55 -25.82 -8.58
C ASP A 249 1.15 -24.42 -8.43
N SER A 250 1.53 -23.81 -9.56
CA SER A 250 1.91 -22.41 -9.64
C SER A 250 1.05 -21.67 -10.67
N GLU A 251 0.62 -20.47 -10.31
CA GLU A 251 -0.11 -19.56 -11.19
C GLU A 251 0.69 -18.26 -11.34
N PHE A 252 0.69 -17.70 -12.56
CA PHE A 252 1.28 -16.42 -12.86
C PHE A 252 0.28 -15.57 -13.63
N ASP A 253 0.02 -14.36 -13.14
CA ASP A 253 -0.80 -13.36 -13.81
C ASP A 253 -0.11 -11.99 -13.78
N ALA A 254 -0.40 -11.16 -14.78
CA ALA A 254 0.12 -9.79 -14.87
C ALA A 254 -0.88 -8.86 -15.57
N GLN A 255 -1.11 -7.70 -14.98
CA GLN A 255 -2.06 -6.71 -15.48
C GLN A 255 -1.59 -5.27 -15.23
N PRO A 256 -1.97 -4.31 -16.10
CA PRO A 256 -1.73 -2.88 -15.83
C PRO A 256 -2.43 -2.45 -14.54
N ASP A 257 -1.68 -1.82 -13.64
CA ASP A 257 -2.16 -1.27 -12.37
C ASP A 257 -1.33 -0.05 -11.95
N PRO A 258 -1.44 1.09 -12.65
CA PRO A 258 -0.67 2.30 -12.37
C PRO A 258 -1.03 2.94 -11.00
N GLY A 259 -2.17 2.57 -10.41
CA GLY A 259 -2.63 3.06 -9.11
C GLY A 259 -2.13 2.23 -7.92
N TRP A 260 -1.54 1.08 -8.19
CA TRP A 260 -1.23 0.05 -7.20
C TRP A 260 -2.48 -0.35 -6.39
N ASP A 261 -3.62 -0.50 -7.08
CA ASP A 261 -4.90 -0.84 -6.47
C ASP A 261 -4.96 -2.31 -6.05
N ALA A 262 -4.25 -3.21 -6.76
CA ALA A 262 -4.26 -4.64 -6.48
C ALA A 262 -3.75 -4.97 -5.07
N VAL A 263 -2.76 -4.23 -4.57
CA VAL A 263 -2.19 -4.41 -3.21
C VAL A 263 -2.80 -3.48 -2.16
N ARG A 264 -3.84 -2.70 -2.50
CA ARG A 264 -4.44 -1.72 -1.57
C ARG A 264 -4.97 -2.38 -0.29
N HIS A 265 -5.52 -3.58 -0.41
CA HIS A 265 -6.06 -4.34 0.72
C HIS A 265 -5.00 -4.72 1.77
N LEU A 266 -3.72 -4.75 1.39
CA LEU A 266 -2.59 -5.03 2.28
C LEU A 266 -2.07 -3.79 3.03
N ARG A 267 -2.61 -2.59 2.75
CA ARG A 267 -2.18 -1.33 3.39
C ARG A 267 -2.85 -1.07 4.74
N ALA A 268 -4.01 -1.71 4.96
CA ALA A 268 -4.99 -1.39 6.01
C ALA A 268 -4.58 -1.85 7.41
#